data_AF-A0A9N9JQX3-F1
#
_entry.id   AF-A0A9N9JQX3-F1
#
_cell.length_a   1.000
_cell.length_b   1.000
_cell.length_c   1.000
_cell.angle_alpha   90.00
_cell.angle_beta   90.00
_cell.angle_gamma   90.00
#
_symmetry.space_group_name_H-M   'P 1'
#
loop_
_entity.id
_entity.type
_entity.pdbx_description
1 polymer ?
#
loop_
_entity_poly.entity_id
_entity_poly.type
_entity_poly.pdbx_seq_one_letter_code
_entity_poly.pdbx_strand_id
1 'polypeptide(L)'
;HGCDALPFTPHPVVSRHVLVMVRDQFYILEGYDRSGLRLSDGDYEKQLWDIVSDVEKAQLDPPVGVLTADDRDSWTVARERLLSISPQNRATLTLIENALFAI
;
A
#
# COMPACT_ATOMS: atom_id res chain seq x y z
N HIS A 1 9.13 -17.76 19.49
CA HIS A 1 9.41 -16.76 18.44
C HIS A 1 9.11 -17.42 17.11
N GLY A 2 8.17 -16.84 16.35
CA GLY A 2 7.75 -17.37 15.05
C GLY A 2 8.64 -16.85 13.93
N CYS A 3 8.73 -17.59 12.83
CA CYS A 3 9.36 -17.10 11.62
C CYS A 3 8.40 -16.23 10.81
N ASP A 4 8.95 -15.37 9.96
CA ASP A 4 8.16 -14.65 8.97
C ASP A 4 7.46 -15.61 7.99
N ALA A 5 6.31 -15.16 7.47
CA ALA A 5 5.57 -15.88 6.45
C ALA A 5 5.45 -15.03 5.18
N LEU A 6 5.60 -15.67 4.03
CA LEU A 6 5.23 -15.08 2.75
C LEU A 6 3.77 -15.46 2.47
N PRO A 7 2.84 -14.49 2.42
CA PRO A 7 1.47 -14.79 2.05
C PRO A 7 1.44 -15.25 0.58
N PHE A 8 0.93 -16.45 0.34
CA PHE A 8 0.72 -16.95 -1.01
C PHE A 8 -0.55 -16.32 -1.58
N THR A 9 -0.43 -15.51 -2.64
CA THR A 9 -1.58 -15.08 -3.43
C THR A 9 -1.85 -16.14 -4.51
N PRO A 10 -2.94 -16.93 -4.41
CA PRO A 10 -3.23 -17.97 -5.38
C PRO A 10 -3.52 -17.38 -6.77
N HIS A 11 -3.12 -18.10 -7.82
CA HIS A 11 -3.55 -17.79 -9.18
C HIS A 11 -5.02 -18.20 -9.40
N PRO A 12 -5.82 -17.37 -10.09
CA PRO A 12 -5.47 -16.05 -10.64
C PRO A 12 -5.43 -14.96 -9.56
N VAL A 13 -4.49 -14.01 -9.69
CA VAL A 13 -4.39 -12.85 -8.81
C VAL A 13 -5.63 -11.98 -9.03
N VAL A 14 -6.32 -11.65 -7.94
CA VAL A 14 -7.56 -10.82 -7.97
C VAL A 14 -7.30 -9.34 -7.77
N SER A 15 -6.09 -8.97 -7.32
CA SER A 15 -5.70 -7.58 -7.10
C SER A 15 -5.60 -6.83 -8.43
N ARG A 16 -6.01 -5.56 -8.41
CA ARG A 16 -6.10 -4.69 -9.59
C ARG A 16 -5.39 -3.35 -9.40
N HIS A 17 -4.75 -3.16 -8.27
CA HIS A 17 -4.14 -1.90 -7.88
C HIS A 17 -2.64 -2.04 -7.63
N VAL A 18 -1.96 -0.91 -7.77
CA VAL A 18 -0.55 -0.71 -7.45
C VAL A 18 -0.48 0.22 -6.24
N LEU A 19 0.51 -0.01 -5.38
CA LEU A 19 0.81 0.88 -4.28
C LEU A 19 1.79 1.95 -4.76
N VAL A 20 1.50 3.22 -4.51
CA VAL A 20 2.41 4.34 -4.77
C VAL A 20 2.92 4.88 -3.44
N MET A 21 4.24 4.98 -3.29
CA MET A 21 4.92 5.51 -2.12
C MET A 21 5.58 6.84 -2.47
N VAL A 22 5.08 7.94 -1.89
CA VAL A 22 5.64 9.28 -2.14
C VAL A 22 5.63 10.09 -0.86
N ARG A 23 6.77 10.70 -0.51
CA ARG A 23 6.95 11.47 0.74
C ARG A 23 6.47 10.72 1.99
N ASP A 24 6.83 9.45 2.07
CA ASP A 24 6.45 8.50 3.13
C ASP A 24 4.94 8.21 3.25
N GLN A 25 4.14 8.64 2.28
CA GLN A 25 2.71 8.40 2.21
C GLN A 25 2.38 7.27 1.23
N PHE A 26 1.28 6.57 1.48
CA PHE A 26 0.80 5.45 0.67
C PHE A 26 -0.47 5.84 -0.09
N TYR A 27 -0.45 5.62 -1.40
CA TYR A 27 -1.60 5.83 -2.28
C TYR A 27 -1.93 4.56 -3.06
N ILE A 28 -3.20 4.39 -3.37
CA ILE A 28 -3.68 3.30 -4.22
C ILE A 28 -3.91 3.86 -5.62
N LEU A 29 -3.24 3.26 -6.60
CA LEU A 29 -3.43 3.56 -8.01
C LEU A 29 -4.15 2.38 -8.67
N GLU A 30 -5.32 2.62 -9.24
CA GLU A 30 -6.12 1.59 -9.90
C GLU A 30 -5.56 1.31 -11.29
N GLY A 31 -5.33 0.03 -11.62
CA GLY A 31 -4.85 -0.39 -12.94
C GLY A 31 -5.95 -0.78 -13.93
N TYR A 32 -7.14 -1.03 -13.41
CA TYR A 32 -8.27 -1.52 -14.19
C TYR A 32 -9.54 -0.77 -13.83
N ASP A 33 -10.41 -0.56 -14.82
CA ASP A 33 -11.73 -0.01 -14.57
C ASP A 33 -12.68 -1.06 -13.95
N ARG A 34 -13.93 -0.63 -13.69
CA ARG A 34 -14.98 -1.50 -13.12
C ARG A 34 -15.37 -2.65 -14.04
N SER A 35 -15.13 -2.54 -15.34
CA SER A 35 -15.37 -3.60 -16.32
C SER A 35 -14.20 -4.60 -16.42
N GLY A 36 -13.05 -4.28 -15.80
CA GLY A 36 -11.84 -5.09 -15.84
C GLY A 36 -10.94 -4.81 -17.03
N LEU A 37 -11.15 -3.69 -17.74
CA LEU A 37 -10.25 -3.23 -18.78
C LEU A 37 -9.10 -2.44 -18.17
N ARG A 38 -7.89 -2.66 -18.69
CA ARG A 38 -6.69 -1.90 -18.28
C ARG A 38 -6.92 -0.43 -18.62
N LEU A 39 -6.59 0.45 -17.68
CA LEU A 39 -6.59 1.89 -17.93
C LEU A 39 -5.56 2.28 -19.01
N SER A 40 -5.79 3.42 -19.64
CA SER A 40 -4.84 3.96 -20.63
C SER A 40 -3.62 4.56 -19.96
N ASP A 41 -2.53 4.71 -20.71
CA ASP A 41 -1.31 5.34 -20.19
C ASP A 41 -1.54 6.79 -19.75
N GLY A 42 -2.47 7.51 -20.40
CA GLY A 42 -2.88 8.85 -19.99
C GLY A 42 -3.69 8.87 -18.69
N ASP A 43 -4.47 7.83 -18.40
CA ASP A 43 -5.18 7.70 -17.11
C ASP A 43 -4.21 7.41 -15.97
N TYR A 44 -3.16 6.61 -16.21
CA TYR A 44 -2.09 6.38 -15.26
C TYR A 44 -1.31 7.67 -14.96
N GLU A 45 -0.90 8.38 -16.02
CA GLU A 45 -0.20 9.66 -15.87
C GLU A 45 -1.02 10.66 -15.08
N LYS A 46 -2.33 10.77 -15.38
CA LYS A 46 -3.22 11.65 -14.64
C LYS A 46 -3.32 11.27 -13.15
N GLN A 47 -3.52 9.99 -12.83
CA GLN A 47 -3.59 9.53 -11.43
C GLN A 47 -2.29 9.81 -10.67
N LEU A 48 -1.13 9.62 -11.31
CA LEU A 48 0.16 9.94 -10.69
C LEU A 48 0.30 11.44 -10.42
N TRP A 49 -0.11 12.31 -11.36
CA TRP A 49 -0.12 13.75 -11.13
C TRP A 49 -1.10 14.18 -10.04
N ASP A 50 -2.27 13.53 -9.96
CA ASP A 50 -3.24 13.78 -8.89
C ASP A 50 -2.64 13.42 -7.52
N ILE A 51 -1.93 12.29 -7.41
CA ILE A 51 -1.20 11.87 -6.20
C ILE A 51 -0.11 12.88 -5.82
N VAL A 52 0.70 13.32 -6.79
CA VAL A 52 1.75 14.33 -6.55
C VAL A 52 1.15 15.65 -6.06
N SER A 53 0.08 16.11 -6.71
CA SER A 53 -0.60 17.34 -6.31
C SER A 53 -1.24 17.25 -4.91
N ASP A 54 -1.77 16.08 -4.55
CA ASP A 54 -2.35 15.84 -3.22
C ASP A 54 -1.27 15.90 -2.14
N VAL A 55 -0.18 15.12 -2.29
CA VAL A 55 0.88 15.02 -1.28
C VAL A 55 1.65 16.35 -1.08
N GLU A 56 1.66 17.22 -2.08
CA GLU A 56 2.23 18.57 -1.96
C GLU A 56 1.40 19.52 -1.08
N LYS A 57 0.10 19.26 -0.97
CA LYS A 57 -0.86 20.14 -0.27
C LYS A 57 -1.35 19.55 1.05
N ALA A 58 -1.30 18.23 1.19
CA ALA A 58 -1.77 17.52 2.36
C ALA A 58 -0.86 17.75 3.58
N GLN A 59 -1.46 17.65 4.77
CA GLN A 59 -0.69 17.45 5.99
C GLN A 59 -0.26 15.98 6.04
N LEU A 60 1.04 15.74 6.06
CA LEU A 60 1.61 14.39 5.98
C LEU A 60 1.41 13.61 7.29
N ASP A 61 1.07 12.34 7.15
CA ASP A 61 1.05 11.39 8.27
C ASP A 61 2.48 10.97 8.65
N PRO A 62 2.69 10.43 9.86
CA PRO A 62 3.97 9.84 10.26
C PRO A 62 4.44 8.77 9.25
N PRO A 63 5.75 8.60 9.05
CA PRO A 63 6.30 7.70 8.03
C PRO A 63 6.17 6.23 8.45
N VAL A 64 4.96 5.67 8.45
CA VAL A 64 4.68 4.30 8.93
C VAL A 64 5.48 3.24 8.18
N GLY A 65 5.78 3.48 6.90
CA GLY A 65 6.55 2.56 6.06
C GLY A 65 7.95 2.25 6.59
N VAL A 66 8.58 3.19 7.33
CA VAL A 66 9.93 2.99 7.87
C VAL A 66 10.01 1.80 8.83
N LEU A 67 8.91 1.46 9.50
CA LEU A 67 8.83 0.35 10.44
C LEU A 67 9.14 -1.01 9.78
N THR A 68 8.94 -1.11 8.45
CA THR A 68 9.25 -2.32 7.68
C THR A 68 10.75 -2.58 7.51
N ALA A 69 11.59 -1.57 7.77
CA ALA A 69 13.04 -1.66 7.69
C ALA A 69 13.72 -1.99 9.03
N ASP A 70 12.95 -2.10 10.12
CA ASP A 70 13.47 -2.43 11.45
C ASP A 70 13.88 -3.92 11.57
N ASP A 71 14.52 -4.29 12.67
CA ASP A 71 14.78 -5.70 12.95
C ASP A 71 13.47 -6.51 13.02
N ARG A 72 13.51 -7.80 12.65
CA ARG A 72 12.31 -8.61 12.45
C ARG A 72 11.47 -8.76 13.72
N ASP A 73 12.09 -8.81 14.90
CA ASP A 73 11.37 -8.92 16.16
C ASP A 73 10.70 -7.59 16.51
N SER A 74 11.41 -6.47 16.36
CA SER A 74 10.86 -5.12 16.55
C SER A 74 9.74 -4.80 15.59
N TRP A 75 9.91 -5.10 14.29
CA TRP A 75 8.86 -4.95 13.29
C TRP A 75 7.62 -5.77 13.65
N THR A 76 7.79 -7.03 14.08
CA THR A 76 6.66 -7.88 14.47
C THR A 76 5.84 -7.24 15.59
N VAL A 77 6.50 -6.72 16.62
CA VAL A 77 5.83 -6.02 17.74
C VAL A 77 5.17 -4.72 17.28
N ALA A 78 5.87 -3.92 16.47
CA ALA A 78 5.35 -2.65 15.96
C ALA A 78 4.12 -2.87 15.06
N ARG A 79 4.14 -3.88 14.19
CA ARG A 79 3.03 -4.26 13.31
C ARG A 79 1.80 -4.67 14.11
N GLU A 80 1.93 -5.54 15.10
CA GLU A 80 0.81 -5.96 15.93
C GLU A 80 0.20 -4.77 16.70
N ARG A 81 1.05 -3.88 17.22
CA ARG A 81 0.58 -2.64 17.84
C ARG A 81 -0.17 -1.77 16.84
N LEU A 82 0.38 -1.53 15.65
CA LEU A 82 -0.25 -0.75 14.59
C LEU A 82 -1.65 -1.28 14.23
N LEU A 83 -1.78 -2.60 14.12
CA LEU A 83 -3.03 -3.31 13.82
C LEU A 83 -4.04 -3.31 14.98
N SER A 84 -3.57 -3.16 16.22
CA SER A 84 -4.44 -3.10 17.41
C SER A 84 -5.07 -1.73 17.63
N ILE A 85 -4.44 -0.66 17.12
CA ILE A 85 -4.86 0.73 17.34
C ILE A 85 -6.17 1.05 16.61
N SER A 86 -6.34 0.55 15.38
CA SER A 86 -7.44 0.95 14.52
C SER A 86 -7.78 -0.12 13.47
N PRO A 87 -9.08 -0.44 13.26
CA PRO A 87 -9.53 -1.24 12.13
C PRO A 87 -9.12 -0.67 10.76
N GLN A 88 -9.01 0.66 10.65
CA GLN A 88 -8.57 1.33 9.44
C GLN A 88 -7.12 0.97 9.11
N ASN A 89 -6.21 0.94 10.09
CA ASN A 89 -4.82 0.51 9.88
C ASN A 89 -4.75 -0.92 9.33
N ARG A 90 -5.62 -1.81 9.82
CA ARG A 90 -5.71 -3.18 9.31
C ARG A 90 -6.18 -3.21 7.86
N ALA A 91 -7.21 -2.44 7.52
CA ALA A 91 -7.69 -2.35 6.14
C ALA A 91 -6.61 -1.78 5.20
N THR A 92 -5.92 -0.71 5.61
CA THR A 92 -4.82 -0.12 4.85
C THR A 92 -3.66 -1.10 4.66
N LEU A 93 -3.24 -1.81 5.71
CA LEU A 93 -2.16 -2.79 5.59
C LEU A 93 -2.55 -3.96 4.67
N THR A 94 -3.80 -4.42 4.71
CA THR A 94 -4.31 -5.42 3.76
C THR A 94 -4.27 -4.91 2.31
N LEU A 95 -4.53 -3.62 2.08
CA LEU A 95 -4.41 -3.03 0.73
C LEU A 95 -2.95 -2.98 0.25
N ILE A 96 -2.03 -2.65 1.15
CA ILE A 96 -0.58 -2.67 0.90
C ILE A 96 -0.11 -4.10 0.57
N GLU A 97 -0.45 -5.07 1.41
CA GLU A 97 -0.03 -6.47 1.26
C GLU A 97 -0.61 -7.14 0.00
N ASN A 98 -1.78 -6.70 -0.46
CA ASN A 98 -2.42 -7.23 -1.67
C ASN A 98 -2.09 -6.44 -2.94
N ALA A 99 -1.31 -5.36 -2.88
CA ALA A 99 -0.95 -4.62 -4.09
C ALA A 99 -0.17 -5.51 -5.07
N LEU A 100 -0.33 -5.28 -6.38
CA LEU A 100 0.41 -6.04 -7.40
C LEU A 100 1.93 -5.84 -7.25
N PHE A 101 2.32 -4.60 -6.98
CA PHE A 101 3.67 -4.16 -6.64
C PHE A 101 3.60 -2.76 -6.01
N ALA A 102 4.73 -2.29 -5.50
CA ALA A 102 4.89 -0.93 -5.00
C ALA A 102 5.84 -0.13 -5.91
N ILE A 103 5.54 1.16 -6.12
CA ILE A 103 6.37 2.13 -6.85
C ILE A 103 6.62 3.40 -6.06
#